data_AF-S6GLG5-F1
#
_entry.id   AF-S6GLG5-F1
#
_cell.length_a   1.000
_cell.length_b   1.000
_cell.length_c   1.000
_cell.angle_alpha   90.00
_cell.angle_beta   90.00
_cell.angle_gamma   90.00
#
_symmetry.space_group_name_H-M   'P 1'
#
loop_
_entity.id
_entity.type
_entity.pdbx_description
1 polymer ?
#
loop_
_entity_poly.entity_id
_entity_poly.type
_entity_poly.pdbx_seq_one_letter_code
_entity_poly.pdbx_strand_id
1 'polypeptide(L)'
;MKIPILQSLESQRQWLTFSAQEIPYAYINSPLSLVDFQSSFLQITAIEKNLRDGRRATKFSIGSKKSSEAAWALIESCQWSLKKVLAGLNSLDFSSNVRDNSALNVHSDLSVRQFFSKDKCVISPLLLQQLSPLTAQPRTWYLNDVKRLLSCEQYSDLKWLSKHPQFNSVHSVLLQLISYPEGWRIDRQKNYLVLSLKNTFILRFRPDINLNGDTIGLLQQI
;
A
#
# COMPACT_ATOMS: atom_id res chain seq x y z
N MET A 1 13.82 2.70 12.99
CA MET A 1 13.16 1.37 12.96
C MET A 1 12.63 1.13 11.55
N LYS A 2 12.99 0.02 10.90
CA LYS A 2 12.50 -0.36 9.56
C LYS A 2 11.34 -1.34 9.73
N ILE A 3 10.13 -0.97 9.32
CA ILE A 3 8.96 -1.86 9.36
C ILE A 3 9.06 -2.83 8.18
N PRO A 4 9.05 -4.15 8.40
CA PRO A 4 9.08 -5.12 7.31
C PRO A 4 7.82 -5.05 6.45
N ILE A 5 7.95 -5.40 5.17
CA ILE A 5 6.84 -5.54 4.22
C ILE A 5 6.76 -7.01 3.81
N LEU A 6 5.71 -7.70 4.24
CA LEU A 6 5.40 -9.07 3.86
C LEU A 6 4.45 -9.08 2.66
N GLN A 7 4.53 -10.12 1.84
CA GLN A 7 3.65 -10.24 0.68
C GLN A 7 2.20 -10.50 1.11
N SER A 8 2.00 -11.43 2.06
CA SER A 8 0.67 -11.88 2.45
C SER A 8 0.67 -12.58 3.81
N LEU A 9 -0.50 -12.67 4.43
CA LEU A 9 -0.79 -13.52 5.60
C LEU A 9 -2.04 -14.36 5.30
N GLU A 10 -1.87 -15.39 4.49
CA GLU A 10 -2.94 -16.20 3.89
C GLU A 10 -2.81 -17.70 4.20
N SER A 11 -1.91 -18.06 5.13
CA SER A 11 -1.72 -19.44 5.56
C SER A 11 -1.23 -19.51 7.00
N GLN A 12 -1.51 -20.63 7.67
CA GLN A 12 -1.08 -20.88 9.04
C GLN A 12 0.43 -20.66 9.21
N ARG A 13 1.25 -21.21 8.29
CA ARG A 13 2.69 -21.05 8.32
C ARG A 13 3.12 -19.58 8.29
N GLN A 14 2.49 -18.77 7.43
CA GLN A 14 2.80 -17.34 7.33
C GLN A 14 2.50 -16.60 8.63
N TRP A 15 1.34 -16.88 9.24
CA TRP A 15 0.97 -16.30 10.53
C TRP A 15 1.90 -16.72 11.66
N LEU A 16 2.24 -18.01 11.78
CA LEU A 16 3.17 -18.50 12.79
C LEU A 16 4.57 -17.90 12.63
N THR A 17 5.04 -17.78 11.38
CA THR A 17 6.33 -17.14 11.07
C THR A 17 6.32 -15.67 11.45
N PHE A 18 5.22 -14.97 11.19
CA PHE A 18 5.05 -13.57 11.57
C PHE A 18 5.00 -13.38 13.09
N SER A 19 4.24 -14.20 13.82
CA SER A 19 4.15 -14.11 15.28
C SER A 19 5.43 -14.49 16.01
N ALA A 20 6.31 -15.27 15.37
CA ALA A 20 7.60 -15.65 15.93
C ALA A 20 8.68 -14.56 15.80
N GLN A 21 8.38 -13.44 15.12
CA GLN A 21 9.29 -12.30 15.05
C GLN A 21 9.44 -11.65 16.43
N GLU A 22 10.61 -11.04 16.69
CA GLU A 22 10.86 -10.28 17.92
C GLU A 22 9.78 -9.20 18.17
N ILE A 23 9.35 -8.55 17.08
CA ILE A 23 8.22 -7.63 17.08
C ILE A 23 7.30 -8.04 15.92
N PRO A 24 6.15 -8.69 16.20
CA PRO A 24 5.17 -9.09 15.18
C PRO A 24 4.43 -7.86 14.61
N TYR A 25 5.15 -7.04 13.85
CA TYR A 25 4.67 -5.77 13.32
C TYR A 25 5.14 -5.58 11.88
N ALA A 26 4.23 -5.65 10.92
CA ALA A 26 4.57 -5.64 9.51
C ALA A 26 3.49 -5.02 8.63
N TYR A 27 3.92 -4.38 7.54
CA TYR A 27 3.04 -4.10 6.42
C TYR A 27 2.77 -5.38 5.63
N ILE A 28 1.54 -5.54 5.15
CA ILE A 28 1.13 -6.63 4.25
C ILE A 28 0.74 -6.01 2.91
N ASN A 29 1.28 -6.54 1.81
CA ASN A 29 0.97 -6.05 0.47
C ASN A 29 -0.41 -6.47 -0.04
N SER A 30 -0.82 -7.72 0.25
CA SER A 30 -2.09 -8.27 -0.19
C SER A 30 -2.72 -9.10 0.94
N PRO A 31 -3.78 -8.61 1.60
CA PRO A 31 -4.42 -7.30 1.43
C PRO A 31 -3.57 -6.17 2.02
N LEU A 32 -3.72 -4.94 1.49
CA LEU A 32 -3.01 -3.77 1.98
C LEU A 32 -3.41 -3.46 3.42
N SER A 33 -2.48 -3.70 4.33
CA SER A 33 -2.71 -3.49 5.75
C SER A 33 -1.41 -3.34 6.52
N LEU A 34 -1.52 -2.84 7.74
CA LEU A 34 -0.47 -2.91 8.74
C LEU A 34 -0.98 -3.78 9.87
N VAL A 35 -0.28 -4.87 10.15
CA VAL A 35 -0.64 -5.85 11.17
C VAL A 35 0.32 -5.75 12.33
N ASP A 36 -0.24 -5.69 13.53
CA ASP A 36 0.48 -5.66 14.80
C ASP A 36 -0.09 -6.74 15.71
N PHE A 37 0.73 -7.70 16.13
CA PHE A 37 0.30 -8.78 16.99
C PHE A 37 1.12 -8.77 18.29
N GLN A 38 0.71 -7.90 19.21
CA GLN A 38 1.39 -7.69 20.48
C GLN A 38 0.49 -8.09 21.66
N SER A 39 1.09 -8.81 22.61
CA SER A 39 0.43 -9.25 23.84
C SER A 39 -0.82 -10.10 23.54
N SER A 40 -2.00 -9.64 23.93
CA SER A 40 -3.27 -10.36 23.82
C SER A 40 -4.19 -9.86 22.70
N PHE A 41 -3.76 -8.85 21.94
CA PHE A 41 -4.56 -8.23 20.88
C PHE A 41 -3.85 -8.28 19.52
N LEU A 42 -4.61 -8.63 18.50
CA LEU A 42 -4.31 -8.43 17.10
C LEU A 42 -4.86 -7.07 16.67
N GLN A 43 -3.99 -6.18 16.20
CA GLN A 43 -4.40 -4.94 15.57
C GLN A 43 -4.17 -5.01 14.06
N ILE A 44 -5.19 -4.61 13.31
CA ILE A 44 -5.15 -4.58 11.86
C ILE A 44 -5.56 -3.19 11.40
N THR A 45 -4.65 -2.47 10.75
CA THR A 45 -4.96 -1.21 10.10
C THR A 45 -5.20 -1.48 8.63
N ALA A 46 -6.44 -1.31 8.16
CA ALA A 46 -6.79 -1.42 6.75
C ALA A 46 -6.25 -0.19 5.99
N ILE A 47 -5.47 -0.43 4.94
CA ILE A 47 -4.75 0.61 4.23
C ILE A 47 -5.25 0.71 2.79
N GLU A 48 -5.64 1.92 2.40
CA GLU A 48 -5.89 2.22 0.99
C GLU A 48 -4.58 2.37 0.21
N LYS A 49 -4.59 2.00 -1.07
CA LYS A 49 -3.43 2.08 -1.97
C LYS A 49 -2.69 3.42 -1.93
N ASN A 50 -3.42 4.52 -1.79
CA ASN A 50 -2.89 5.89 -1.82
C ASN A 50 -2.89 6.57 -0.44
N LEU A 51 -3.04 5.81 0.66
CA LEU A 51 -3.03 6.35 2.01
C LEU A 51 -1.66 7.00 2.32
N ARG A 52 -1.69 8.29 2.62
CA ARG A 52 -0.52 9.11 2.98
C ARG A 52 -0.62 9.73 4.38
N ASP A 53 -1.83 9.79 4.92
CA ASP A 53 -2.10 10.20 6.29
C ASP A 53 -2.79 9.04 6.98
N GLY A 54 -2.06 8.39 7.88
CA GLY A 54 -2.53 7.22 8.60
C GLY A 54 -3.82 7.47 9.38
N ARG A 55 -4.12 8.73 9.75
CA ARG A 55 -5.37 9.08 10.46
C ARG A 55 -6.64 8.79 9.67
N ARG A 56 -6.52 8.61 8.35
CA ARG A 56 -7.62 8.23 7.47
C ARG A 56 -7.83 6.72 7.39
N ALA A 57 -6.92 5.92 7.96
CA ALA A 57 -7.03 4.48 7.96
C ALA A 57 -7.98 3.99 9.03
N THR A 58 -8.71 2.92 8.70
CA THR A 58 -9.53 2.19 9.67
C THR A 58 -8.66 1.19 10.40
N LYS A 59 -8.72 1.19 11.73
CA LYS A 59 -7.97 0.27 12.58
C LYS A 59 -8.94 -0.59 13.39
N PHE A 60 -8.66 -1.87 13.41
CA PHE A 60 -9.36 -2.88 14.19
C PHE A 60 -8.46 -3.37 15.31
N SER A 61 -9.03 -3.59 16.50
CA SER A 61 -8.37 -4.28 17.61
C SER A 61 -9.22 -5.48 18.00
N ILE A 62 -8.62 -6.66 17.96
CA ILE A 62 -9.27 -7.97 18.13
C ILE A 62 -8.51 -8.73 19.20
N GLY A 63 -9.21 -9.24 20.21
CA GLY A 63 -8.59 -10.11 21.20
C GLY A 63 -9.32 -10.10 22.53
N SER A 64 -8.66 -10.66 23.54
CA SER A 64 -9.15 -10.69 24.92
C SER A 64 -8.16 -9.91 25.81
N LYS A 65 -8.62 -9.46 26.98
CA LYS A 65 -7.71 -8.95 28.02
C LYS A 65 -6.85 -10.06 28.66
N LYS A 66 -7.26 -11.32 28.52
CA LYS A 66 -6.69 -12.48 29.23
C LYS A 66 -5.73 -13.30 28.37
N SER A 67 -6.01 -13.47 27.08
CA SER A 67 -5.16 -14.27 26.19
C SER A 67 -5.25 -13.83 24.72
N SER A 68 -4.21 -14.17 23.95
CA SER A 68 -4.19 -14.02 22.49
C SER A 68 -4.93 -15.13 21.77
N GLU A 69 -5.40 -16.16 22.49
CA GLU A 69 -6.12 -17.32 21.93
C GLU A 69 -7.38 -16.89 21.18
N ALA A 70 -8.08 -15.86 21.68
CA ALA A 70 -9.25 -15.33 21.02
C ALA A 70 -8.93 -14.75 19.62
N ALA A 71 -7.78 -14.10 19.47
CA ALA A 71 -7.32 -13.61 18.17
C ALA A 71 -6.90 -14.78 17.25
N TRP A 72 -6.23 -15.79 17.79
CA TRP A 72 -5.87 -17.00 17.04
C TRP A 72 -7.08 -17.80 16.57
N ALA A 73 -8.08 -17.99 17.43
CA ALA A 73 -9.34 -18.66 17.09
C ALA A 73 -10.07 -17.91 15.95
N LEU A 74 -10.06 -16.58 15.95
CA LEU A 74 -10.59 -15.80 14.83
C LEU A 74 -9.80 -16.06 13.54
N ILE A 75 -8.47 -15.97 13.58
CA ILE A 75 -7.60 -16.23 12.41
C ILE A 75 -7.88 -17.64 11.87
N GLU A 76 -7.96 -18.64 12.73
CA GLU A 76 -8.24 -20.03 12.38
C GLU A 76 -9.63 -20.20 11.76
N SER A 77 -10.68 -19.59 12.35
CA SER A 77 -12.04 -19.60 11.79
C SER A 77 -12.12 -18.95 10.39
N CYS A 78 -11.26 -17.96 10.16
CA CYS A 78 -11.06 -17.31 8.87
C CYS A 78 -10.11 -18.09 7.96
N GLN A 79 -9.81 -19.36 8.28
CA GLN A 79 -8.93 -20.25 7.52
C GLN A 79 -7.55 -19.64 7.27
N TRP A 80 -7.02 -18.91 8.25
CA TRP A 80 -5.71 -18.27 8.20
C TRP A 80 -5.59 -17.20 7.09
N SER A 81 -6.70 -16.70 6.55
CA SER A 81 -6.73 -15.69 5.49
C SER A 81 -6.97 -14.28 6.03
N LEU A 82 -5.98 -13.40 5.92
CA LEU A 82 -6.12 -12.00 6.30
C LEU A 82 -7.21 -11.29 5.47
N LYS A 83 -7.40 -11.67 4.20
CA LYS A 83 -8.52 -11.17 3.39
C LYS A 83 -9.87 -11.50 4.02
N LYS A 84 -10.06 -12.74 4.48
CA LYS A 84 -11.30 -13.18 5.12
C LYS A 84 -11.51 -12.47 6.46
N VAL A 85 -10.44 -12.32 7.25
CA VAL A 85 -10.49 -11.55 8.50
C VAL A 85 -10.94 -10.12 8.24
N LEU A 86 -10.31 -9.40 7.30
CA LEU A 86 -10.70 -8.03 6.97
C LEU A 86 -12.11 -7.93 6.40
N ALA A 87 -12.53 -8.87 5.55
CA ALA A 87 -13.89 -8.92 5.03
C ALA A 87 -14.93 -9.08 6.16
N GLY A 88 -14.67 -9.99 7.09
CA GLY A 88 -15.50 -10.18 8.28
C GLY A 88 -15.57 -8.92 9.13
N LEU A 89 -14.42 -8.31 9.44
CA LEU A 89 -14.36 -7.07 10.23
C LEU A 89 -15.09 -5.92 9.57
N ASN A 90 -14.97 -5.74 8.26
CA ASN A 90 -15.68 -4.69 7.53
C ASN A 90 -17.19 -4.92 7.43
N SER A 91 -17.65 -6.16 7.64
CA SER A 91 -19.09 -6.50 7.64
C SER A 91 -19.78 -6.30 8.99
N LEU A 92 -19.01 -6.08 10.06
CA LEU A 92 -19.56 -5.84 11.40
C LEU A 92 -20.11 -4.42 11.51
N ASP A 93 -21.24 -4.28 12.22
CA ASP A 93 -21.79 -2.99 12.57
C ASP A 93 -21.15 -2.48 13.88
N PHE A 94 -20.46 -1.34 13.79
CA PHE A 94 -19.83 -0.67 14.93
C PHE A 94 -20.58 0.60 15.35
N SER A 95 -21.77 0.84 14.81
CA SER A 95 -22.60 2.02 15.12
C SER A 95 -23.37 1.92 16.44
N SER A 96 -23.52 0.71 17.00
CA SER A 96 -24.10 0.48 18.32
C SER A 96 -23.02 0.24 19.39
N ASN A 97 -23.39 0.41 20.67
CA ASN A 97 -22.49 0.15 21.79
C ASN A 97 -21.88 -1.26 21.66
N VAL A 98 -20.55 -1.33 21.66
CA VAL A 98 -19.67 -2.47 21.33
C VAL A 98 -19.88 -3.74 22.19
N ARG A 99 -20.87 -3.76 23.08
CA ARG A 99 -21.22 -4.92 23.92
C ARG A 99 -22.20 -5.89 23.26
N ASP A 100 -22.91 -5.49 22.21
CA ASP A 100 -24.02 -6.29 21.65
C ASP A 100 -23.68 -6.98 20.30
N ASN A 101 -22.42 -6.95 19.87
CA ASN A 101 -21.99 -7.65 18.66
C ASN A 101 -21.89 -9.18 18.90
N SER A 102 -23.05 -9.84 18.92
CA SER A 102 -23.19 -11.31 18.91
C SER A 102 -22.83 -11.95 17.55
N ALA A 103 -22.40 -11.15 16.58
CA ALA A 103 -22.11 -11.60 15.21
C ALA A 103 -20.92 -12.57 15.14
N LEU A 104 -20.01 -12.53 16.11
CA LEU A 104 -18.94 -13.50 16.27
C LEU A 104 -19.31 -14.44 17.42
N ASN A 105 -20.09 -15.49 17.14
CA ASN A 105 -20.40 -16.60 18.06
C ASN A 105 -19.15 -17.42 18.46
N VAL A 106 -17.99 -16.77 18.57
CA VAL A 106 -16.66 -17.35 18.69
C VAL A 106 -16.06 -16.76 19.98
N HIS A 107 -16.32 -17.47 21.08
CA HIS A 107 -15.84 -17.21 22.45
C HIS A 107 -16.42 -16.00 23.20
N SER A 108 -16.90 -16.26 24.41
CA SER A 108 -17.48 -15.29 25.36
C SER A 108 -16.50 -14.20 25.85
N ASP A 109 -15.24 -14.20 25.39
CA ASP A 109 -14.20 -13.26 25.82
C ASP A 109 -13.54 -12.52 24.63
N LEU A 110 -14.06 -12.69 23.40
CA LEU A 110 -13.56 -11.97 22.23
C LEU A 110 -14.11 -10.53 22.19
N SER A 111 -13.22 -9.54 22.22
CA SER A 111 -13.54 -8.13 22.02
C SER A 111 -13.04 -7.66 20.66
N VAL A 112 -13.92 -7.07 19.86
CA VAL A 112 -13.57 -6.41 18.58
C VAL A 112 -13.95 -4.94 18.64
N ARG A 113 -13.01 -4.05 18.30
CA ARG A 113 -13.21 -2.59 18.27
C ARG A 113 -12.72 -2.00 16.96
N GLN A 114 -13.47 -1.05 16.42
CA GLN A 114 -13.08 -0.24 15.28
C GLN A 114 -12.78 1.19 15.72
N PHE A 115 -11.72 1.79 15.18
CA PHE A 115 -11.38 3.18 15.40
C PHE A 115 -10.54 3.71 14.24
N PHE A 116 -10.53 5.03 14.03
CA PHE A 116 -9.56 5.64 13.13
C PHE A 116 -8.17 5.59 13.78
N SER A 117 -7.15 5.29 12.97
CA SER A 117 -5.78 5.37 13.46
C SER A 117 -5.47 6.78 13.95
N LYS A 118 -4.70 6.91 15.03
CA LYS A 118 -4.23 8.21 15.53
C LYS A 118 -2.88 8.60 14.93
N ASP A 119 -2.22 7.65 14.28
CA ASP A 119 -0.86 7.78 13.80
C ASP A 119 -0.84 8.37 12.39
N LYS A 120 -0.29 9.58 12.24
CA LYS A 120 -0.06 10.18 10.91
C LYS A 120 0.89 9.35 10.05
N CYS A 121 1.82 8.65 10.69
CA CYS A 121 2.97 8.00 10.04
C CYS A 121 2.63 6.67 9.35
N VAL A 122 1.40 6.17 9.45
CA VAL A 122 0.98 5.01 8.66
C VAL A 122 0.77 5.45 7.22
N ILE A 123 1.57 4.91 6.32
CA ILE A 123 1.50 5.16 4.88
C ILE A 123 1.38 3.84 4.14
N SER A 124 0.82 3.89 2.94
CA SER A 124 0.74 2.70 2.10
C SER A 124 2.12 2.12 1.82
N PRO A 125 2.36 0.81 2.03
CA PRO A 125 3.64 0.19 1.71
C PRO A 125 3.96 0.29 0.22
N LEU A 126 2.97 0.46 -0.65
CA LEU A 126 3.19 0.72 -2.08
C LEU A 126 3.88 2.06 -2.34
N LEU A 127 3.81 3.01 -1.41
CA LEU A 127 4.57 4.27 -1.48
C LEU A 127 6.01 4.11 -0.95
N LEU A 128 6.30 3.01 -0.25
CA LEU A 128 7.60 2.68 0.34
C LEU A 128 8.40 1.69 -0.51
N GLN A 129 7.77 1.00 -1.45
CA GLN A 129 8.44 0.05 -2.33
C GLN A 129 9.40 0.78 -3.28
N GLN A 130 10.52 0.12 -3.60
CA GLN A 130 11.37 0.55 -4.71
C GLN A 130 10.51 0.63 -5.97
N LEU A 131 10.58 1.76 -6.66
CA LEU A 131 9.92 1.95 -7.94
C LEU A 131 10.55 0.98 -8.94
N SER A 132 9.85 -0.10 -9.26
CA SER A 132 10.29 -1.10 -10.23
C SER A 132 9.80 -0.73 -11.64
N PRO A 133 10.50 -1.17 -12.70
CA PRO A 133 10.07 -0.91 -14.08
C PRO A 133 8.65 -1.42 -14.33
N LEU A 134 7.88 -0.71 -15.16
CA LEU A 134 6.62 -1.21 -15.69
C LEU A 134 6.92 -2.33 -16.70
N THR A 135 6.21 -3.45 -16.56
CA THR A 135 6.32 -4.63 -17.44
C THR A 135 5.20 -4.69 -18.47
N ALA A 136 4.10 -3.96 -18.25
CA ALA A 136 2.98 -3.89 -19.17
C ALA A 136 2.33 -2.50 -19.11
N GLN A 137 1.74 -2.07 -20.22
CA GLN A 137 1.05 -0.78 -20.28
C GLN A 137 -0.26 -0.83 -19.48
N PRO A 138 -0.47 0.07 -18.50
CA PRO A 138 -1.69 0.08 -17.71
C PRO A 138 -2.88 0.58 -18.55
N ARG A 139 -4.07 0.04 -18.27
CA ARG A 139 -5.33 0.52 -18.87
C ARG A 139 -5.62 1.97 -18.52
N THR A 140 -5.33 2.34 -17.26
CA THR A 140 -5.50 3.68 -16.72
C THR A 140 -4.19 4.10 -16.07
N TRP A 141 -3.70 5.29 -16.40
CA TRP A 141 -2.46 5.82 -15.86
C TRP A 141 -2.69 6.50 -14.51
N TYR A 142 -1.90 6.11 -13.51
CA TYR A 142 -1.86 6.75 -12.20
C TYR A 142 -0.50 7.40 -11.95
N LEU A 143 -0.44 8.31 -10.97
CA LEU A 143 0.82 8.98 -10.59
C LEU A 143 1.91 7.99 -10.19
N ASN A 144 1.53 6.82 -9.66
CA ASN A 144 2.49 5.78 -9.34
C ASN A 144 3.15 5.17 -10.58
N ASP A 145 2.41 5.01 -11.68
CA ASP A 145 2.95 4.48 -12.94
C ASP A 145 3.93 5.47 -13.55
N VAL A 146 3.60 6.76 -13.51
CA VAL A 146 4.49 7.84 -13.94
C VAL A 146 5.78 7.87 -13.11
N LYS A 147 5.67 7.76 -11.78
CA LYS A 147 6.86 7.70 -10.91
C LYS A 147 7.78 6.57 -11.32
N ARG A 148 7.23 5.37 -11.58
CA ARG A 148 7.98 4.20 -12.04
C ARG A 148 8.65 4.45 -13.39
N LEU A 149 7.94 5.03 -14.36
CA LEU A 149 8.54 5.37 -15.65
C LEU A 149 9.70 6.34 -15.51
N LEU A 150 9.51 7.42 -14.74
CA LEU A 150 10.53 8.44 -14.56
C LEU A 150 11.73 7.93 -13.74
N SER A 151 11.50 7.08 -12.73
CA SER A 151 12.55 6.50 -11.90
C SER A 151 13.36 5.41 -12.62
N CYS A 152 12.72 4.68 -13.53
CA CYS A 152 13.33 3.58 -14.27
C CYS A 152 13.72 3.98 -15.70
N GLU A 153 13.69 5.28 -16.01
CA GLU A 153 14.06 5.84 -17.32
C GLU A 153 13.31 5.21 -18.51
N GLN A 154 12.10 4.73 -18.29
CA GLN A 154 11.24 4.09 -19.30
C GLN A 154 10.45 5.14 -20.10
N TYR A 155 11.15 6.09 -20.71
CA TYR A 155 10.53 7.15 -21.49
C TYR A 155 11.41 7.60 -22.66
N SER A 156 10.75 8.17 -23.67
CA SER A 156 11.38 8.79 -24.84
C SER A 156 10.69 10.10 -25.19
N ASP A 157 11.29 10.88 -26.09
CA ASP A 157 10.74 12.15 -26.61
C ASP A 157 10.28 13.10 -25.48
N LEU A 158 11.18 13.31 -24.52
CA LEU A 158 10.92 14.12 -23.34
C LEU A 158 10.96 15.61 -23.71
N LYS A 159 9.86 16.31 -23.43
CA LYS A 159 9.68 17.73 -23.70
C LYS A 159 9.19 18.48 -22.46
N TRP A 160 9.98 19.44 -22.02
CA TRP A 160 9.60 20.38 -20.98
C TRP A 160 8.59 21.38 -21.52
N LEU A 161 7.44 21.51 -20.84
CA LEU A 161 6.37 22.44 -21.21
C LEU A 161 6.32 23.67 -20.30
N SER A 162 6.88 23.54 -19.09
CA SER A 162 7.00 24.62 -18.12
C SER A 162 8.39 25.26 -18.18
N LYS A 163 8.46 26.57 -17.94
CA LYS A 163 9.72 27.31 -17.73
C LYS A 163 10.08 27.47 -16.25
N HIS A 164 9.33 26.86 -15.33
CA HIS A 164 9.60 26.98 -13.91
C HIS A 164 10.92 26.26 -13.54
N PRO A 165 11.87 26.94 -12.86
CA PRO A 165 13.19 26.36 -12.55
C PRO A 165 13.11 25.07 -11.73
N GLN A 166 12.10 24.94 -10.88
CA GLN A 166 11.88 23.77 -10.02
C GLN A 166 11.50 22.48 -10.79
N PHE A 167 11.19 22.58 -12.09
CA PHE A 167 10.86 21.46 -12.96
C PHE A 167 11.81 21.37 -14.15
N ASN A 168 13.10 21.68 -13.95
CA ASN A 168 14.10 21.66 -15.01
C ASN A 168 14.73 20.27 -15.27
N SER A 169 14.43 19.28 -14.44
CA SER A 169 14.96 17.92 -14.54
C SER A 169 13.93 16.88 -14.15
N VAL A 170 14.08 15.67 -14.69
CA VAL A 170 13.23 14.52 -14.35
C VAL A 170 13.33 14.20 -12.86
N HIS A 171 14.54 14.29 -12.31
CA HIS A 171 14.78 14.09 -10.88
C HIS A 171 13.96 15.07 -10.03
N SER A 172 13.97 16.37 -10.36
CA SER A 172 13.19 17.40 -9.64
C SER A 172 11.69 17.13 -9.73
N VAL A 173 11.18 16.73 -10.91
CA VAL A 173 9.77 16.34 -11.08
C VAL A 173 9.43 15.10 -10.26
N LEU A 174 10.28 14.08 -10.28
CA LEU A 174 10.08 12.84 -9.53
C LEU A 174 10.01 13.11 -8.02
N LEU A 175 10.92 13.93 -7.49
CA LEU A 175 10.88 14.36 -6.09
C LEU A 175 9.57 15.08 -5.76
N GLN A 176 9.12 15.98 -6.61
CA GLN A 176 7.85 16.70 -6.41
C GLN A 176 6.64 15.76 -6.47
N LEU A 177 6.60 14.80 -7.39
CA LEU A 177 5.55 13.78 -7.46
C LEU A 177 5.51 12.87 -6.22
N ILE A 178 6.67 12.58 -5.64
CA ILE A 178 6.79 11.76 -4.43
C ILE A 178 6.29 12.56 -3.21
N SER A 179 6.85 13.75 -3.01
CA SER A 179 6.65 14.58 -1.82
C SER A 179 5.30 15.30 -1.80
N TYR A 180 4.82 15.79 -2.95
CA TYR A 180 3.63 16.65 -3.07
C TYR A 180 2.76 16.20 -4.26
N PRO A 181 2.08 15.05 -4.17
CA PRO A 181 1.25 14.54 -5.27
C PRO A 181 -0.02 15.37 -5.51
N GLU A 182 -0.44 16.22 -4.56
CA GLU A 182 -1.70 16.94 -4.67
C GLU A 182 -1.67 17.94 -5.82
N GLY A 183 -2.73 17.93 -6.64
CA GLY A 183 -2.85 18.82 -7.79
C GLY A 183 -2.10 18.36 -9.04
N TRP A 184 -1.34 17.26 -8.98
CA TRP A 184 -0.81 16.62 -10.18
C TRP A 184 -1.91 15.89 -10.95
N ARG A 185 -1.88 16.00 -12.27
CA ARG A 185 -2.78 15.31 -13.19
C ARG A 185 -1.97 14.70 -14.32
N ILE A 186 -2.51 13.62 -14.87
CA ILE A 186 -1.96 12.90 -16.01
C ILE A 186 -2.99 12.96 -17.12
N ASP A 187 -2.60 13.56 -18.24
CA ASP A 187 -3.40 13.58 -19.45
C ASP A 187 -2.74 12.68 -20.50
N ARG A 188 -3.51 11.73 -21.04
CA ARG A 188 -3.03 10.88 -22.14
C ARG A 188 -3.39 11.52 -23.47
N GLN A 189 -2.38 11.87 -24.26
CA GLN A 189 -2.53 12.42 -25.60
C GLN A 189 -1.95 11.43 -26.62
N LYS A 190 -2.80 10.56 -27.18
CA LYS A 190 -2.38 9.46 -28.08
C LYS A 190 -1.33 8.56 -27.40
N ASN A 191 -0.07 8.69 -27.84
CA ASN A 191 1.10 7.95 -27.36
C ASN A 191 1.93 8.72 -26.33
N TYR A 192 1.46 9.88 -25.88
CA TYR A 192 2.16 10.72 -24.93
C TYR A 192 1.41 10.80 -23.61
N LEU A 193 2.19 10.89 -22.54
CA LEU A 193 1.71 11.32 -21.24
C LEU A 193 2.12 12.77 -21.04
N VAL A 194 1.17 13.58 -20.58
CA VAL A 194 1.37 14.97 -20.21
C VAL A 194 1.10 15.08 -18.72
N LEU A 195 2.09 15.56 -17.97
CA LEU A 195 1.96 15.89 -16.56
C LEU A 195 1.64 17.35 -16.40
N SER A 196 0.61 17.64 -15.63
CA SER A 196 0.26 18.99 -15.22
C SER A 196 0.18 19.09 -13.69
N LEU A 197 0.52 20.26 -13.16
CA LEU A 197 0.39 20.58 -11.74
C LEU A 197 -0.47 21.85 -11.61
N LYS A 198 -1.60 21.77 -10.93
CA LYS A 198 -2.52 22.91 -10.72
C LYS A 198 -2.86 23.65 -12.04
N ASN A 199 -3.15 22.87 -13.09
CA ASN A 199 -3.44 23.31 -14.46
C ASN A 199 -2.25 23.88 -15.27
N THR A 200 -1.03 23.84 -14.75
CA THR A 200 0.17 24.18 -15.52
C THR A 200 0.78 22.92 -16.12
N PHE A 201 0.95 22.86 -17.44
CA PHE A 201 1.64 21.75 -18.10
C PHE A 201 3.14 21.79 -17.78
N ILE A 202 3.66 20.67 -17.26
CA ILE A 202 5.04 20.58 -16.77
C ILE A 202 5.91 19.82 -17.77
N LEU A 203 5.51 18.60 -18.09
CA LEU A 203 6.34 17.63 -18.79
C LEU A 203 5.48 16.80 -19.74
N ARG A 204 5.97 16.57 -20.96
CA ARG A 204 5.41 15.61 -21.91
C ARG A 204 6.48 14.58 -22.27
N PHE A 205 6.10 13.31 -22.33
CA PHE A 205 7.00 12.24 -22.76
C PHE A 205 6.19 11.06 -23.32
N ARG A 206 6.85 10.22 -24.10
CA ARG A 206 6.30 8.94 -24.58
C ARG A 206 6.75 7.82 -23.63
N PRO A 207 5.84 7.03 -23.04
CA PRO A 207 6.22 5.89 -22.21
C PRO A 207 6.89 4.82 -23.07
N ASP A 208 7.99 4.26 -22.58
CA ASP A 208 8.73 3.18 -23.24
C ASP A 208 8.71 1.92 -22.37
N ILE A 209 7.65 1.14 -22.52
CA ILE A 209 7.46 -0.11 -21.80
C ILE A 209 7.86 -1.22 -22.78
N ASN A 210 9.14 -1.58 -22.78
CA ASN A 210 9.62 -2.73 -23.54
C ASN A 210 8.86 -3.99 -23.07
N LEU A 211 8.02 -4.53 -23.96
CA LEU A 211 7.22 -5.74 -23.72
C LEU A 211 8.04 -7.03 -23.92
N ASN A 212 9.29 -6.92 -24.38
CA ASN A 212 10.16 -8.05 -24.63
C ASN A 212 11.38 -7.97 -23.71
N GLY A 213 11.56 -9.03 -22.91
CA GLY A 213 12.85 -9.31 -22.32
C GLY A 213 13.82 -9.67 -23.43
N ASP A 214 14.64 -8.70 -23.83
CA ASP A 214 15.95 -8.94 -24.44
C ASP A 214 17.00 -8.29 -23.56
N THR A 215 17.10 -8.78 -22.32
CA THR A 215 18.32 -8.71 -21.52
C THR A 215 19.24 -9.89 -21.87
N ILE A 216 19.56 -10.03 -23.16
CA ILE A 216 20.76 -10.74 -23.61
C ILE A 216 21.44 -9.81 -24.60
N GLY A 217 22.37 -9.00 -24.11
CA GLY A 217 23.18 -8.16 -24.99
C GLY A 217 23.73 -6.92 -24.31
N LEU A 218 24.42 -7.07 -23.15
CA LEU A 218 25.37 -6.08 -22.63
C LEU A 218 26.23 -6.67 -21.48
N LEU A 219 26.65 -7.94 -21.64
CA LEU A 219 27.76 -8.54 -20.87
C LEU A 219 28.79 -9.19 -21.82
N GLN A 220 29.05 -8.53 -22.94
CA GLN A 220 30.25 -8.75 -23.74
C GLN A 220 30.84 -7.39 -24.07
N GLN A 221 31.74 -6.94 -23.18
CA GLN A 221 32.76 -5.90 -23.31
C GLN A 221 32.83 -5.13 -21.99
N ILE A 222 33.55 -5.71 -21.03
CA ILE A 222 34.74 -5.18 -20.34
C ILE A 222 35.34 -6.35 -19.55
#